data_AF-A0A523ZDX4-F1
#
_entry.id   AF-A0A523ZDX4-F1
#
_cell.length_a   1.000
_cell.length_b   1.000
_cell.length_c   1.000
_cell.angle_alpha   90.00
_cell.angle_beta   90.00
_cell.angle_gamma   90.00
#
_symmetry.space_group_name_H-M   'P 1'
#
loop_
_entity.id
_entity.type
_entity.pdbx_description
1 polymer ?
#
loop_
_entity_poly.entity_id
_entity_poly.type
_entity_poly.pdbx_seq_one_letter_code
_entity_poly.pdbx_strand_id
1 'polypeptide(L)'
;GVADFPRYEKEAVAALRDGWQMPEEAAKRLVAAYGTEHVRVLSHAVREPDLLQPLAPGCPVLAAEAVHAAHQEMAVTLEDFLRRRSDLMLFGQEGGRALTDEAARLMAHALGWSRQETRRQLAAYREAVVRMTAFRSRAETSVAEAGV
;
A
#
# COMPACT_ATOMS: atom_id res chain seq x y z
N GLY A 1 -6.90 -4.38 26.61
CA GLY A 1 -8.26 -4.50 26.03
C GLY A 1 -8.48 -3.36 25.05
N VAL A 2 -9.53 -3.40 24.22
CA VAL A 2 -9.75 -2.41 23.13
C VAL A 2 -9.78 -0.94 23.61
N ALA A 3 -10.15 -0.69 24.87
CA ALA A 3 -10.10 0.64 25.51
C ALA A 3 -8.69 1.26 25.62
N ASP A 4 -7.62 0.46 25.48
CA ASP A 4 -6.22 0.88 25.59
C ASP A 4 -5.60 1.21 24.22
N PHE A 5 -6.34 0.97 23.12
CA PHE A 5 -5.79 1.12 21.77
C PHE A 5 -5.37 2.56 21.44
N PRO A 6 -6.14 3.63 21.74
CA PRO A 6 -5.71 5.00 21.44
C PRO A 6 -4.44 5.41 22.20
N ARG A 7 -4.26 4.90 23.42
CA ARG A 7 -3.04 5.12 24.20
C ARG A 7 -1.87 4.38 23.56
N TYR A 8 -2.04 3.10 23.27
CA TYR A 8 -1.04 2.28 22.59
C TYR A 8 -0.63 2.89 21.25
N GLU A 9 -1.59 3.31 20.43
CA GLU A 9 -1.34 3.92 19.13
C GLU A 9 -0.47 5.17 19.28
N LYS A 10 -0.83 6.07 20.21
CA LYS A 10 -0.05 7.28 20.49
C LYS A 10 1.38 6.96 20.93
N GLU A 11 1.56 6.00 21.83
CA GLU A 11 2.88 5.59 22.33
C GLU A 11 3.72 4.92 21.23
N ALA A 12 3.13 4.02 20.46
CA ALA A 12 3.79 3.33 19.35
C ALA A 12 4.18 4.30 18.23
N VAL A 13 3.29 5.23 17.84
CA VAL A 13 3.58 6.24 16.83
C VAL A 13 4.75 7.14 17.26
N ALA A 14 4.78 7.58 18.52
CA ALA A 14 5.90 8.36 19.05
C ALA A 14 7.21 7.57 18.98
N ALA A 15 7.20 6.31 19.42
CA ALA A 15 8.38 5.45 19.38
C ALA A 15 8.89 5.21 17.94
N LEU A 16 8.00 5.03 16.97
CA LEU A 16 8.37 4.85 15.56
C LEU A 16 8.95 6.11 14.94
N ARG A 17 8.37 7.28 15.25
CA ARG A 17 8.90 8.56 14.80
C ARG A 17 10.30 8.82 15.32
N ASP A 18 10.51 8.60 16.62
CA ASP A 18 11.78 8.96 17.26
C ASP A 18 12.87 7.92 16.98
N GLY A 19 12.52 6.63 17.04
CA GLY A 19 13.48 5.54 16.86
C GLY A 19 13.87 5.28 15.41
N TRP A 20 12.95 5.48 14.46
CA TRP A 20 13.17 5.20 13.03
C TRP A 20 13.15 6.46 12.16
N GLN A 21 13.02 7.65 12.76
CA GLN A 21 12.88 8.92 12.02
C GLN A 21 11.74 8.90 11.00
N MET A 22 10.69 8.12 11.31
CA MET A 22 9.59 7.86 10.39
C MET A 22 8.65 9.08 10.31
N PRO A 23 8.14 9.43 9.11
CA PRO A 23 7.07 10.42 8.99
C PRO A 23 5.85 10.05 9.83
N GLU A 24 5.25 11.03 10.50
CA GLU A 24 4.14 10.80 11.44
C GLU A 24 2.96 10.06 10.80
N GLU A 25 2.59 10.42 9.58
CA GLU A 25 1.47 9.79 8.86
C GLU A 25 1.76 8.34 8.46
N ALA A 26 3.03 8.01 8.14
CA ALA A 26 3.42 6.63 7.89
C ALA A 26 3.39 5.80 9.19
N ALA A 27 3.88 6.37 10.31
CA ALA A 27 3.83 5.71 11.61
C ALA A 27 2.38 5.45 12.07
N LYS A 28 1.49 6.44 11.97
CA LYS A 28 0.06 6.28 12.29
C LYS A 28 -0.58 5.20 11.44
N ARG A 29 -0.42 5.27 10.12
CA ARG A 29 -0.98 4.28 9.19
C ARG A 29 -0.47 2.89 9.54
N LEU A 30 0.83 2.73 9.72
CA LEU A 30 1.44 1.43 9.99
C LEU A 30 0.88 0.81 11.28
N VAL A 31 0.77 1.59 12.36
CA VAL A 31 0.19 1.10 13.62
C VAL A 31 -1.30 0.84 13.50
N ALA A 32 -2.06 1.68 12.79
CA ALA A 32 -3.49 1.47 12.56
C ALA A 32 -3.75 0.20 11.72
N ALA A 33 -2.92 -0.06 10.70
CA ALA A 33 -3.06 -1.19 9.80
C ALA A 33 -2.59 -2.52 10.43
N TYR A 34 -1.47 -2.50 11.16
CA TYR A 34 -0.82 -3.72 11.65
C TYR A 34 -0.90 -3.92 13.16
N GLY A 35 -1.37 -2.94 13.94
CA GLY A 35 -1.48 -3.03 15.38
C GLY A 35 -0.12 -3.31 16.03
N THR A 36 0.03 -4.44 16.71
CA THR A 36 1.30 -4.91 17.31
C THR A 36 2.24 -5.56 16.29
N GLU A 37 1.73 -6.01 15.15
CA GLU A 37 2.52 -6.70 14.13
C GLU A 37 3.37 -5.75 13.28
N HIS A 38 3.25 -4.43 13.46
CA HIS A 38 4.09 -3.44 12.77
C HIS A 38 5.58 -3.72 12.96
N VAL A 39 5.98 -4.26 14.11
CA VAL A 39 7.37 -4.63 14.39
C VAL A 39 7.88 -5.70 13.40
N ARG A 40 7.03 -6.63 12.98
CA ARG A 40 7.38 -7.63 11.96
C ARG A 40 7.53 -7.02 10.58
N VAL A 41 6.67 -6.06 10.23
CA VAL A 41 6.84 -5.28 8.99
C VAL A 41 8.21 -4.58 8.98
N LEU A 42 8.56 -3.91 10.08
CA LEU A 42 9.83 -3.18 10.19
C LEU A 42 11.05 -4.10 10.28
N SER A 43 10.88 -5.38 10.63
CA SER A 43 12.00 -6.34 10.65
C SER A 43 12.66 -6.52 9.28
N HIS A 44 11.92 -6.31 8.18
CA HIS A 44 12.49 -6.32 6.83
C HIS A 44 13.49 -5.17 6.63
N ALA A 45 13.22 -4.01 7.23
CA ALA A 45 14.09 -2.84 7.14
C ALA A 45 15.41 -2.96 7.92
N VAL A 46 15.54 -3.92 8.85
CA VAL A 46 16.80 -4.17 9.56
C VAL A 46 17.90 -4.63 8.58
N ARG A 47 17.52 -5.39 7.55
CA ARG A 47 18.45 -5.88 6.52
C ARG A 47 18.54 -4.93 5.33
N GLU A 48 17.43 -4.26 5.01
CA GLU A 48 17.32 -3.35 3.87
C GLU A 48 16.72 -2.01 4.34
N PRO A 49 17.54 -1.08 4.88
CA PRO A 49 17.06 0.16 5.48
C PRO A 49 16.20 1.03 4.56
N ASP A 50 16.42 0.94 3.24
CA ASP A 50 15.63 1.65 2.22
C ASP A 50 14.13 1.25 2.26
N LEU A 51 13.78 0.10 2.84
CA LEU A 51 12.39 -0.32 3.00
C LEU A 51 11.60 0.55 4.00
N LEU A 52 12.26 1.40 4.79
CA LEU A 52 11.60 2.41 5.62
C LEU A 52 11.12 3.63 4.82
N GLN A 53 11.53 3.75 3.56
CA GLN A 53 11.04 4.82 2.71
C GLN A 53 9.59 4.53 2.28
N PRO A 54 8.75 5.57 2.21
CA PRO A 54 7.46 5.45 1.54
C PRO A 54 7.60 5.03 0.07
N LEU A 55 6.56 4.36 -0.46
CA LEU A 55 6.51 3.92 -1.87
C LEU A 55 6.66 5.08 -2.86
N ALA A 56 6.27 6.29 -2.47
CA ALA A 56 6.57 7.52 -3.20
C ALA A 56 6.47 8.73 -2.25
N PRO A 57 7.02 9.89 -2.64
CA PRO A 57 6.84 11.13 -1.90
C PRO A 57 5.36 11.43 -1.63
N GLY A 58 5.01 11.69 -0.37
CA GLY A 58 3.63 11.98 0.06
C GLY A 58 2.72 10.76 0.24
N CYS A 59 3.19 9.55 -0.05
CA CYS A 59 2.49 8.31 0.31
C CYS A 59 2.80 7.94 1.77
N PRO A 60 1.82 7.49 2.58
CA PRO A 60 2.10 7.00 3.93
C PRO A 60 2.47 5.50 3.97
N VAL A 61 2.34 4.77 2.85
CA VAL A 61 2.63 3.34 2.77
C VAL A 61 4.13 3.13 2.53
N LEU A 62 4.77 2.36 3.40
CA LEU A 62 6.19 2.03 3.34
C LEU A 62 6.48 0.91 2.34
N ALA A 63 7.68 0.92 1.76
CA ALA A 63 8.16 -0.17 0.92
C ALA A 63 8.22 -1.52 1.67
N ALA A 64 8.54 -1.51 2.97
CA ALA A 64 8.52 -2.70 3.84
C ALA A 64 7.16 -3.40 3.85
N GLU A 65 6.06 -2.67 3.72
CA GLU A 65 4.71 -3.24 3.74
C GLU A 65 4.47 -4.11 2.50
N ALA A 66 5.01 -3.75 1.33
CA ALA A 66 4.90 -4.56 0.11
C ALA A 66 5.65 -5.89 0.24
N VAL A 67 6.86 -5.85 0.82
CA VAL A 67 7.67 -7.05 1.07
C VAL A 67 7.01 -7.94 2.12
N HIS A 68 6.55 -7.34 3.22
CA HIS A 68 5.85 -8.06 4.28
C HIS A 68 4.58 -8.73 3.76
N ALA A 69 3.75 -8.01 2.99
CA ALA A 69 2.54 -8.54 2.40
C ALA A 69 2.82 -9.77 1.51
N ALA A 70 3.88 -9.70 0.70
CA ALA A 70 4.29 -10.80 -0.17
C ALA A 70 4.77 -12.03 0.63
N HIS A 71 5.57 -11.84 1.68
CA HIS A 71 6.18 -12.93 2.43
C HIS A 71 5.29 -13.53 3.52
N GLN A 72 4.45 -12.71 4.16
CA GLN A 72 3.73 -13.08 5.38
C GLN A 72 2.20 -13.02 5.23
N GLU A 73 1.67 -12.28 4.26
CA GLU A 73 0.22 -12.07 4.12
C GLU A 73 -0.38 -12.67 2.84
N MET A 74 0.40 -13.51 2.15
CA MET A 74 0.03 -14.19 0.90
C MET A 74 -0.44 -13.23 -0.21
N ALA A 75 0.11 -12.02 -0.27
CA ALA A 75 -0.14 -11.12 -1.40
C ALA A 75 0.67 -11.62 -2.62
N VAL A 76 0.05 -12.46 -3.43
CA VAL A 76 0.69 -13.12 -4.59
C VAL A 76 0.40 -12.41 -5.91
N THR A 77 -0.43 -11.37 -5.90
CA THR A 77 -0.66 -10.47 -7.03
C THR A 77 -0.47 -9.02 -6.63
N LEU A 78 -0.15 -8.15 -7.60
CA LEU A 78 -0.02 -6.72 -7.36
C LEU A 78 -1.33 -6.09 -6.83
N GLU A 79 -2.48 -6.60 -7.30
CA GLU A 79 -3.79 -6.17 -6.81
C GLU A 79 -4.02 -6.57 -5.35
N ASP A 80 -3.49 -7.71 -4.89
CA ASP A 80 -3.63 -8.14 -3.50
C ASP A 80 -3.06 -7.08 -2.55
N PHE A 81 -1.86 -6.59 -2.86
CA PHE A 81 -1.22 -5.56 -2.07
C PHE A 81 -1.92 -4.19 -2.22
N LEU A 82 -2.06 -3.70 -3.46
CA LEU A 82 -2.56 -2.35 -3.72
C LEU A 82 -4.02 -2.17 -3.31
N ARG A 83 -4.84 -3.22 -3.39
CA ARG A 83 -6.28 -3.14 -3.07
C ARG A 83 -6.62 -3.56 -1.64
N ARG A 84 -5.93 -4.55 -1.07
CA ARG A 84 -6.38 -5.20 0.19
C ARG A 84 -5.41 -5.11 1.36
N ARG A 85 -4.16 -4.70 1.14
CA ARG A 85 -3.15 -4.54 2.21
C ARG A 85 -2.70 -3.09 2.40
N SER A 86 -2.89 -2.26 1.37
CA SER A 86 -2.49 -0.85 1.42
C SER A 86 -3.63 0.15 1.17
N ASP A 87 -4.79 -0.32 0.70
CA ASP A 87 -5.94 0.50 0.26
C ASP A 87 -5.63 1.58 -0.79
N LEU A 88 -4.43 1.54 -1.39
CA LEU A 88 -3.97 2.52 -2.38
C LEU A 88 -4.81 2.52 -3.65
N MET A 89 -5.37 1.38 -4.02
CA MET A 89 -6.32 1.30 -5.14
C MET A 89 -7.61 2.07 -4.86
N LEU A 90 -8.05 2.09 -3.60
CA LEU A 90 -9.34 2.67 -3.20
C LEU A 90 -9.23 4.18 -2.92
N PHE A 91 -8.16 4.59 -2.22
CA PHE A 91 -8.00 5.96 -1.73
C PHE A 91 -6.84 6.73 -2.38
N GLY A 92 -5.98 6.05 -3.14
CA GLY A 92 -4.92 6.69 -3.90
C GLY A 92 -5.44 7.38 -5.17
N GLN A 93 -4.73 8.43 -5.58
CA GLN A 93 -5.01 9.14 -6.84
C GLN A 93 -4.91 8.17 -8.03
N GLU A 94 -5.89 8.22 -8.92
CA GLU A 94 -6.01 7.30 -10.07
C GLU A 94 -5.86 5.81 -9.72
N GLY A 95 -6.30 5.40 -8.53
CA GLY A 95 -6.13 4.03 -8.04
C GLY A 95 -4.67 3.69 -7.74
N GLY A 96 -3.87 4.67 -7.28
CA GLY A 96 -2.47 4.47 -6.92
C GLY A 96 -1.55 4.22 -8.11
N ARG A 97 -1.95 4.61 -9.32
CA ARG A 97 -1.22 4.31 -10.57
C ARG A 97 0.25 4.75 -10.55
N ALA A 98 0.58 5.87 -9.93
CA ALA A 98 1.96 6.35 -9.82
C ALA A 98 2.84 5.46 -8.91
N LEU A 99 2.22 4.63 -8.05
CA LEU A 99 2.89 3.78 -7.06
C LEU A 99 3.09 2.35 -7.59
N THR A 100 2.46 1.98 -8.71
CA THR A 100 2.40 0.58 -9.17
C THR A 100 3.75 0.02 -9.54
N ASP A 101 4.62 0.83 -10.13
CA ASP A 101 5.91 0.35 -10.64
C ASP A 101 6.85 0.01 -9.49
N GLU A 102 6.88 0.84 -8.44
CA GLU A 102 7.69 0.59 -7.24
C GLU A 102 7.15 -0.59 -6.43
N ALA A 103 5.83 -0.65 -6.21
CA ALA A 103 5.20 -1.80 -5.56
C ALA A 103 5.47 -3.11 -6.33
N ALA A 104 5.34 -3.08 -7.66
CA ALA A 104 5.64 -4.24 -8.50
C ALA A 104 7.11 -4.64 -8.45
N ARG A 105 8.04 -3.68 -8.41
CA ARG A 105 9.48 -3.94 -8.26
C ARG A 105 9.79 -4.67 -6.94
N LEU A 106 9.22 -4.19 -5.84
CA LEU A 106 9.41 -4.77 -4.50
C LEU A 106 8.80 -6.18 -4.43
N MET A 107 7.56 -6.35 -4.89
CA MET A 107 6.90 -7.66 -4.91
C MET A 107 7.59 -8.65 -5.85
N ALA A 108 8.08 -8.19 -7.01
CA ALA A 108 8.82 -9.02 -7.93
C ALA A 108 10.11 -9.55 -7.31
N HIS A 109 10.83 -8.71 -6.56
CA HIS A 109 12.00 -9.14 -5.81
C HIS A 109 11.63 -10.16 -4.72
N ALA A 110 10.58 -9.87 -3.94
CA ALA A 110 10.14 -10.73 -2.84
C ALA A 110 9.62 -12.10 -3.28
N LEU A 111 8.91 -12.18 -4.42
CA LEU A 111 8.25 -13.39 -4.93
C LEU A 111 9.01 -14.08 -6.06
N GLY A 112 10.12 -13.50 -6.52
CA GLY A 112 10.91 -14.03 -7.63
C GLY A 112 10.20 -13.93 -8.99
N TRP A 113 9.40 -12.88 -9.22
CA TRP A 113 8.74 -12.70 -10.51
C TRP A 113 9.76 -12.43 -11.62
N SER A 114 9.55 -13.06 -12.76
CA SER A 114 10.27 -12.71 -13.98
C SER A 114 9.84 -11.32 -14.48
N ARG A 115 10.60 -10.74 -15.42
CA ARG A 115 10.19 -9.50 -16.10
C ARG A 115 8.85 -9.66 -16.82
N GLN A 116 8.58 -10.84 -17.38
CA GLN A 116 7.31 -11.13 -18.05
C GLN A 116 6.16 -11.15 -17.04
N GLU A 117 6.36 -11.82 -15.90
CA GLU A 117 5.35 -11.88 -14.85
C GLU A 117 5.08 -10.50 -14.25
N THR A 118 6.13 -9.71 -13.99
CA THR A 118 5.99 -8.32 -13.52
C THR A 118 5.14 -7.48 -14.48
N ARG A 119 5.36 -7.61 -15.80
CA ARG A 119 4.54 -6.92 -16.81
C ARG A 119 3.09 -7.42 -16.81
N ARG A 120 2.87 -8.73 -16.64
CA ARG A 120 1.53 -9.32 -16.54
C ARG A 120 0.77 -8.76 -15.34
N GLN A 121 1.42 -8.67 -14.18
CA GLN A 121 0.85 -8.11 -12.95
C GLN A 121 0.47 -6.63 -13.10
N LEU A 122 1.37 -5.82 -13.70
CA LEU A 122 1.08 -4.41 -13.99
C LEU A 122 -0.10 -4.24 -14.96
N ALA A 123 -0.17 -5.05 -16.01
CA ALA A 123 -1.29 -5.01 -16.96
C ALA A 123 -2.62 -5.42 -16.29
N ALA A 124 -2.61 -6.53 -15.54
CA ALA A 124 -3.79 -7.01 -14.82
C ALA A 124 -4.29 -5.98 -13.80
N TYR A 125 -3.38 -5.30 -13.09
CA TYR A 125 -3.74 -4.25 -12.15
C TYR A 125 -4.38 -3.04 -12.85
N ARG A 126 -3.85 -2.61 -13.99
CA ARG A 126 -4.44 -1.51 -14.77
C ARG A 126 -5.87 -1.84 -15.19
N GLU A 127 -6.12 -3.07 -15.64
CA GLU A 127 -7.48 -3.53 -15.96
C GLU A 127 -8.38 -3.57 -14.72
N ALA A 128 -7.86 -3.95 -13.56
CA ALA A 128 -8.60 -3.95 -12.31
C ALA A 128 -9.05 -2.53 -11.90
N VAL A 129 -8.17 -1.53 -12.06
CA VAL A 129 -8.52 -0.11 -11.84
C VAL A 129 -9.63 0.33 -12.79
N VAL A 130 -9.54 0.01 -14.09
CA VAL A 130 -10.59 0.32 -15.07
C VAL A 130 -11.93 -0.32 -14.68
N ARG A 131 -11.92 -1.59 -14.27
CA ARG A 131 -13.15 -2.27 -13.80
C ARG A 131 -13.75 -1.61 -12.57
N MET A 132 -12.91 -1.20 -11.61
CA MET A 132 -13.35 -0.53 -10.39
C MET A 132 -13.97 0.84 -10.68
N THR A 133 -13.43 1.61 -11.63
CA THR A 133 -13.89 2.97 -11.94
C THR A 133 -14.93 3.04 -13.06
N ALA A 134 -15.27 1.93 -13.71
CA ALA A 134 -16.17 1.87 -14.87
C ALA A 134 -17.60 2.40 -14.60
N PHE A 135 -18.01 2.56 -13.35
CA PHE A 135 -19.29 3.21 -13.03
C PHE A 135 -19.23 4.74 -13.16
N ARG A 136 -18.04 5.34 -12.98
CA ARG A 136 -17.85 6.80 -13.01
C ARG A 136 -18.04 7.36 -14.41
N SER A 137 -17.52 6.67 -15.43
CA SER A 137 -17.72 7.05 -16.83
C SER A 137 -19.19 6.96 -17.25
N ARG A 138 -19.95 5.96 -16.75
CA ARG A 138 -21.39 5.86 -17.02
C ARG A 138 -22.19 7.00 -16.38
N ALA A 139 -21.78 7.44 -15.19
CA ALA A 139 -22.41 8.55 -14.49
C ALA A 139 -22.14 9.89 -15.21
N GLU A 140 -20.91 10.12 -15.69
CA GLU A 140 -20.54 11.32 -16.44
C GLU A 140 -21.32 11.43 -17.77
N THR A 141 -21.48 10.32 -18.52
CA THR A 141 -22.31 10.28 -19.73
C THR A 141 -23.79 10.58 -19.41
N SER A 142 -24.33 10.00 -18.35
CA SER A 142 -25.73 10.21 -17.97
C SER A 142 -26.02 11.64 -17.50
N VAL A 143 -25.07 12.31 -16.82
CA VAL A 143 -25.22 13.72 -16.41
C VAL A 143 -25.12 14.66 -17.61
N ALA A 144 -24.25 14.36 -18.57
CA ALA A 144 -24.15 15.12 -19.83
C ALA A 144 -25.43 15.00 -20.69
N GLU A 145 -26.09 13.84 -20.69
CA GLU A 145 -27.34 13.60 -21.43
C GLU A 145 -28.58 14.18 -20.73
N ALA A 146 -28.60 14.24 -19.40
CA ALA A 146 -29.73 14.79 -18.62
C ALA A 146 -29.72 16.32 -18.50
N GLY A 147 -28.66 16.99 -18.95
CA GLY A 147 -28.49 18.44 -18.91
C GLY A 147 -28.88 19.19 -20.20
N VAL A 148 -29.56 18.52 -21.14
CA VAL A 148 -30.04 19.09 -22.42
C VAL A 148 -31.55 19.25 -22.40
#